data_AF-A0A812JR99-F1
#
_entry.id   AF-A0A812JR99-F1
#
_cell.length_a   1.000
_cell.length_b   1.000
_cell.length_c   1.000
_cell.angle_alpha   90.00
_cell.angle_beta   90.00
_cell.angle_gamma   90.00
#
_symmetry.space_group_name_H-M   'P 1'
#
loop_
_entity.id
_entity.type
_entity.pdbx_description
1 polymer ?
#
loop_
_entity_poly.entity_id
_entity_poly.type
_entity_poly.pdbx_seq_one_letter_code
_entity_poly.pdbx_strand_id
1 'polypeptide(L)'
;MDNLEESSLLHVQRTWAEPNGVDVVLIIPAKDVARHQISGTQRWALKQMGVKVHEVSWVRPELNAGIPHWAATSWCVDRDFFKLHALGLEYKAIIFYDSDLYVNPTSFDPLSAVFNCAYQGYFLASALHGGFEPLAVGFFALRPAPALLRAAQRFLRNATYDEERSWNQLGFGPWGCLDSTDDWCLRSVHVGAECGQGLFYNLFYRADAKFWSALEAEAASVRPLGVMLDGCIWLYENAIRVPGFPEVINPCLDLVSQNRCSEIVVYHKVIQGRGCAASPELLGEAWTKLRLHPSDANDSLYTFFTSPTMKPEL
;
A
#
# COMPACT_ATOMS: atom_id res chain seq x y z
N MET A 1 15.92 6.01 -21.30
CA MET A 1 14.78 6.94 -21.08
C MET A 1 14.82 7.93 -22.22
N ASP A 2 14.47 7.47 -23.42
CA ASP A 2 14.90 8.17 -24.64
C ASP A 2 13.79 9.08 -25.19
N ASN A 3 12.59 9.04 -24.57
CA ASN A 3 11.47 9.91 -24.87
C ASN A 3 10.77 10.37 -23.57
N LEU A 4 11.48 11.17 -22.75
CA LEU A 4 10.89 11.73 -21.53
C LEU A 4 9.64 12.58 -21.81
N GLU A 5 9.54 13.16 -23.02
CA GLU A 5 8.39 13.95 -23.49
C GLU A 5 7.06 13.19 -23.55
N GLU A 6 7.12 11.86 -23.74
CA GLU A 6 5.96 10.97 -23.78
C GLU A 6 5.76 10.20 -22.46
N SER A 7 6.55 10.51 -21.43
CA SER A 7 6.49 9.76 -20.18
C SER A 7 5.21 10.06 -19.39
N SER A 8 4.66 9.03 -18.74
CA SER A 8 3.57 9.16 -17.75
C SER A 8 3.90 10.20 -16.67
N LEU A 9 5.19 10.34 -16.33
CA LEU A 9 5.70 11.32 -15.37
C LEU A 9 5.40 12.76 -15.81
N LEU A 10 5.63 13.09 -17.08
CA LEU A 10 5.31 14.41 -17.62
C LEU A 10 3.82 14.68 -17.68
N HIS A 11 3.05 13.65 -18.04
CA HIS A 11 1.60 13.74 -18.04
C HIS A 11 1.07 14.08 -16.63
N VAL A 12 1.53 13.35 -15.60
CA VAL A 12 1.18 13.63 -14.20
C VAL A 12 1.59 15.05 -13.81
N GLN A 13 2.83 15.43 -14.12
CA GLN A 13 3.38 16.73 -13.74
C GLN A 13 2.58 17.89 -14.32
N ARG A 14 2.31 17.88 -15.64
CA ARG A 14 1.65 18.99 -16.33
C ARG A 14 0.14 19.01 -16.14
N THR A 15 -0.49 17.85 -16.08
CA THR A 15 -1.96 17.75 -16.04
C THR A 15 -2.50 17.91 -14.63
N TRP A 16 -1.80 17.36 -13.62
CA TRP A 16 -2.31 17.32 -12.25
C TRP A 16 -1.42 18.06 -11.27
N ALA A 17 -0.11 17.83 -11.31
CA ALA A 17 0.73 18.29 -10.20
C ALA A 17 0.91 19.81 -10.22
N GLU A 18 1.40 20.36 -11.33
CA GLU A 18 1.67 21.78 -11.49
C GLU A 18 0.42 22.67 -11.31
N PRO A 19 -0.74 22.37 -11.94
CA PRO A 19 -1.95 23.20 -11.75
C PRO A 19 -2.49 23.21 -10.31
N ASN A 20 -2.17 22.18 -9.52
CA ASN A 20 -2.68 22.01 -8.15
C ASN A 20 -1.61 22.26 -7.07
N GLY A 21 -0.43 22.76 -7.45
CA GLY A 21 0.66 23.06 -6.50
C GLY A 21 1.23 21.82 -5.80
N VAL A 22 1.19 20.67 -6.47
CA VAL A 22 1.76 19.41 -6.00
C VAL A 22 3.13 19.20 -6.63
N ASP A 23 4.08 18.73 -5.83
CA ASP A 23 5.40 18.34 -6.33
C ASP A 23 5.38 16.90 -6.85
N VAL A 24 6.01 16.66 -8.01
CA VAL A 24 6.37 15.31 -8.44
C VAL A 24 7.79 15.00 -7.99
N VAL A 25 7.95 13.92 -7.23
CA VAL A 25 9.23 13.48 -6.68
C VAL A 25 9.61 12.14 -7.29
N LEU A 26 10.78 12.07 -7.92
CA LEU A 26 11.39 10.82 -8.36
C LEU A 26 12.45 10.38 -7.36
N ILE A 27 12.18 9.29 -6.65
CA ILE A 27 13.15 8.66 -5.75
C ILE A 27 14.12 7.82 -6.59
N ILE A 28 15.42 8.06 -6.46
CA ILE A 28 16.46 7.29 -7.16
C ILE A 28 17.58 6.89 -6.20
N PRO A 29 18.26 5.77 -6.43
CA PRO A 29 19.45 5.44 -5.66
C PRO A 29 20.55 6.49 -5.91
N ALA A 30 21.28 6.86 -4.86
CA ALA A 30 22.45 7.71 -4.94
C ALA A 30 23.54 7.07 -5.82
N LYS A 31 24.47 7.88 -6.33
CA LYS A 31 25.47 7.45 -7.32
C LYS A 31 26.33 6.28 -6.87
N ASP A 32 26.62 6.20 -5.58
CA ASP A 32 27.44 5.18 -4.93
C ASP A 32 26.74 3.83 -4.78
N VAL A 33 25.40 3.81 -4.80
CA VAL A 33 24.59 2.58 -4.69
C VAL A 33 23.83 2.22 -5.97
N ALA A 34 23.70 3.14 -6.92
CA ALA A 34 23.00 2.93 -8.18
C ALA A 34 23.78 1.98 -9.11
N ARG A 35 23.17 0.84 -9.47
CA ARG A 35 23.70 -0.03 -10.54
C ARG A 35 23.73 0.67 -11.90
N HIS A 36 22.69 1.45 -12.18
CA HIS A 36 22.55 2.24 -13.40
C HIS A 36 22.22 3.68 -13.03
N GLN A 37 23.17 4.58 -13.24
CA GLN A 37 23.00 5.99 -12.91
C GLN A 37 22.21 6.72 -14.01
N ILE A 38 21.30 7.60 -13.60
CA ILE A 38 20.75 8.58 -14.54
C ILE A 38 21.83 9.60 -14.93
N SER A 39 21.93 9.89 -16.22
CA SER A 39 22.94 10.80 -16.77
C SER A 39 22.71 12.25 -16.33
N GLY A 40 23.74 13.09 -16.46
CA GLY A 40 23.61 14.53 -16.21
C GLY A 40 22.52 15.17 -17.08
N THR A 41 22.41 14.73 -18.34
CA THR A 41 21.37 15.17 -19.28
C THR A 41 19.97 14.77 -18.82
N GLN A 42 19.79 13.53 -18.34
CA GLN A 42 18.50 13.07 -17.80
C GLN A 42 18.11 13.85 -16.54
N ARG A 43 19.05 14.10 -15.63
CA ARG A 43 18.81 14.93 -14.43
C ARG A 43 18.41 16.35 -14.78
N TRP A 44 19.10 16.94 -15.76
CA TRP A 44 18.77 18.27 -16.23
C TRP A 44 17.38 18.30 -16.85
N ALA A 45 17.03 17.31 -17.69
CA ALA A 45 15.70 17.19 -18.28
C ALA A 45 14.61 17.07 -17.21
N LEU A 46 14.75 16.16 -16.22
CA LEU A 46 13.81 16.03 -15.11
C LEU A 46 13.61 17.35 -14.35
N LYS A 47 14.70 18.08 -14.10
CA LYS A 47 14.65 19.40 -13.45
C LYS A 47 13.89 20.43 -14.31
N GLN A 48 14.12 20.48 -15.62
CA GLN A 48 13.38 21.36 -16.53
C GLN A 48 11.88 21.03 -16.56
N MET A 49 11.53 19.77 -16.29
CA MET A 49 10.15 19.31 -16.21
C MET A 49 9.49 19.63 -14.86
N GLY A 50 10.21 20.19 -13.88
CA GLY A 50 9.68 20.44 -12.54
C GLY A 50 9.69 19.21 -11.61
N VAL A 51 10.30 18.10 -12.06
CA VAL A 51 10.44 16.89 -11.24
C VAL A 51 11.57 17.07 -10.23
N LYS A 52 11.28 16.84 -8.95
CA LYS A 52 12.26 16.84 -7.87
C LYS A 52 12.92 15.47 -7.78
N VAL A 53 14.24 15.42 -7.86
CA VAL A 53 14.99 14.17 -7.68
C VAL A 53 15.36 14.01 -6.22
N HIS A 54 14.94 12.92 -5.60
CA HIS A 54 15.30 12.56 -4.23
C HIS A 54 16.26 11.36 -4.26
N GLU A 55 17.52 11.61 -3.90
CA GLU A 55 18.54 10.56 -3.85
C GLU A 55 18.55 9.85 -2.51
N VAL A 56 18.66 8.52 -2.53
CA VAL A 56 18.65 7.70 -1.32
C VAL A 56 19.87 6.79 -1.25
N SER A 57 20.38 6.58 -0.05
CA SER A 57 21.67 5.93 0.19
C SER A 57 21.64 4.40 0.22
N TRP A 58 20.49 3.78 -0.04
CA TRP A 58 20.37 2.33 -0.08
C TRP A 58 19.21 1.89 -0.97
N VAL A 59 19.35 0.72 -1.59
CA VAL A 59 18.26 0.05 -2.32
C VAL A 59 17.45 -0.85 -1.40
N ARG A 60 18.16 -1.57 -0.52
CA ARG A 60 17.59 -2.47 0.48
C ARG A 60 18.09 -2.08 1.88
N PRO A 61 17.22 -2.06 2.90
CA PRO A 61 17.65 -1.89 4.27
C PRO A 61 18.34 -3.16 4.78
N GLU A 62 18.98 -3.05 5.95
CA GLU A 62 19.52 -4.21 6.66
C GLU A 62 18.39 -5.12 7.15
N LEU A 63 18.56 -6.43 6.96
CA LEU A 63 17.57 -7.46 7.27
C LEU A 63 18.06 -8.39 8.39
N ASN A 64 17.15 -8.86 9.23
CA ASN A 64 17.44 -9.87 10.24
C ASN A 64 17.80 -11.23 9.61
N ALA A 65 18.65 -12.02 10.27
CA ALA A 65 19.01 -13.37 9.84
C ALA A 65 17.83 -14.37 9.84
N GLY A 66 16.76 -14.06 10.58
CA GLY A 66 15.50 -14.80 10.59
C GLY A 66 14.58 -14.51 9.40
N ILE A 67 15.01 -13.67 8.46
CA ILE A 67 14.42 -13.56 7.12
C ILE A 67 15.24 -14.49 6.21
N PRO A 68 14.68 -15.61 5.72
CA PRO A 68 15.42 -16.57 4.92
C PRO A 68 16.07 -15.94 3.69
N HIS A 69 17.23 -16.44 3.28
CA HIS A 69 17.94 -15.90 2.12
C HIS A 69 17.07 -15.89 0.86
N TRP A 70 16.30 -16.95 0.60
CA TRP A 70 15.41 -17.02 -0.56
C TRP A 70 14.39 -15.89 -0.57
N ALA A 71 13.82 -15.57 0.60
CA ALA A 71 12.88 -14.48 0.78
C ALA A 71 13.58 -13.14 0.56
N ALA A 72 14.77 -12.97 1.15
CA ALA A 72 15.60 -11.78 0.97
C ALA A 72 16.13 -11.59 -0.47
N THR A 73 16.21 -12.63 -1.28
CA THR A 73 16.65 -12.54 -2.68
C THR A 73 15.53 -12.75 -3.69
N SER A 74 14.27 -12.73 -3.24
CA SER A 74 13.13 -12.79 -4.15
C SER A 74 13.15 -11.60 -5.11
N TRP A 75 12.58 -11.81 -6.29
CA TRP A 75 12.63 -10.89 -7.42
C TRP A 75 12.07 -9.50 -7.11
N CYS A 76 11.13 -9.41 -6.15
CA CYS A 76 10.46 -8.18 -5.77
C CYS A 76 11.13 -7.40 -4.63
N VAL A 77 12.08 -7.99 -3.87
CA VAL A 77 12.56 -7.39 -2.61
C VAL A 77 13.21 -6.03 -2.81
N ASP A 78 14.18 -5.92 -3.72
CA ASP A 78 14.88 -4.66 -3.94
C ASP A 78 13.95 -3.57 -4.44
N ARG A 79 13.09 -3.92 -5.41
CA ARG A 79 12.10 -3.00 -5.97
C ARG A 79 11.14 -2.50 -4.90
N ASP A 80 10.66 -3.41 -4.07
CA ASP A 80 9.59 -3.11 -3.12
C ASP A 80 10.09 -2.49 -1.82
N PHE A 81 11.25 -2.91 -1.31
CA PHE A 81 11.84 -2.29 -0.11
C PHE A 81 12.38 -0.89 -0.41
N PHE A 82 12.75 -0.62 -1.66
CA PHE A 82 13.06 0.74 -2.10
C PHE A 82 11.88 1.71 -1.89
N LYS A 83 10.64 1.22 -1.96
CA LYS A 83 9.43 2.03 -1.73
C LYS A 83 9.33 2.55 -0.30
N LEU A 84 10.03 1.94 0.66
CA LEU A 84 10.06 2.40 2.06
C LEU A 84 10.61 3.83 2.18
N HIS A 85 11.46 4.28 1.26
CA HIS A 85 11.96 5.66 1.25
C HIS A 85 10.83 6.70 1.20
N ALA A 86 9.69 6.36 0.59
CA ALA A 86 8.50 7.20 0.58
C ALA A 86 8.00 7.52 1.99
N LEU A 87 8.16 6.59 2.95
CA LEU A 87 7.72 6.77 4.34
C LEU A 87 8.46 7.92 5.06
N GLY A 88 9.68 8.25 4.63
CA GLY A 88 10.54 9.23 5.28
C GLY A 88 10.57 10.61 4.62
N LEU A 89 9.80 10.83 3.55
CA LEU A 89 9.81 12.08 2.81
C LEU A 89 9.26 13.25 3.65
N GLU A 90 9.80 14.46 3.42
CA GLU A 90 9.41 15.67 4.15
C GLU A 90 8.19 16.37 3.50
N TYR A 91 7.07 15.66 3.41
CA TYR A 91 5.81 16.16 2.86
C TYR A 91 4.66 16.00 3.84
N LYS A 92 3.61 16.81 3.69
CA LYS A 92 2.41 16.71 4.54
C LYS A 92 1.56 15.48 4.23
N ALA A 93 1.56 15.06 2.97
CA ALA A 93 0.93 13.87 2.45
C ALA A 93 1.62 13.50 1.13
N ILE A 94 1.63 12.21 0.79
CA ILE A 94 2.15 11.72 -0.48
C ILE A 94 1.17 10.74 -1.10
N ILE A 95 1.22 10.65 -2.42
CA ILE A 95 0.75 9.50 -3.19
C ILE A 95 1.98 8.93 -3.87
N PHE A 96 2.25 7.65 -3.62
CA PHE A 96 3.26 6.87 -4.29
C PHE A 96 2.59 6.05 -5.39
N TYR A 97 3.23 6.00 -6.56
CA TYR A 97 2.88 5.07 -7.62
C TYR A 97 4.16 4.55 -8.31
N ASP A 98 4.15 3.28 -8.72
CA ASP A 98 5.22 2.72 -9.55
C ASP A 98 5.24 3.42 -10.92
N SER A 99 6.43 3.48 -11.53
CA SER A 99 6.61 4.16 -12.82
C SER A 99 5.89 3.49 -13.99
N ASP A 100 5.48 2.23 -13.82
CA ASP A 100 4.69 1.44 -14.78
C ASP A 100 3.18 1.52 -14.53
N LEU A 101 2.75 2.27 -13.51
CA LEU A 101 1.34 2.60 -13.31
C LEU A 101 0.95 3.86 -14.08
N TYR A 102 -0.24 3.79 -14.66
CA TYR A 102 -0.87 4.91 -15.33
C TYR A 102 -1.98 5.48 -14.44
N VAL A 103 -1.71 6.64 -13.86
CA VAL A 103 -2.73 7.47 -13.21
C VAL A 103 -3.47 8.20 -14.35
N ASN A 104 -4.80 8.23 -14.35
CA ASN A 104 -5.61 8.93 -15.37
C ASN A 104 -6.99 9.41 -14.87
N PRO A 105 -7.07 10.14 -13.76
CA PRO A 105 -8.32 10.73 -13.36
C PRO A 105 -8.69 11.87 -14.32
N THR A 106 -9.99 12.00 -14.60
CA THR A 106 -10.55 13.06 -15.46
C THR A 106 -10.48 14.44 -14.81
N SER A 107 -10.32 14.52 -13.48
CA SER A 107 -10.08 15.74 -12.70
C SER A 107 -9.11 15.47 -11.54
N PHE A 108 -8.65 16.51 -10.84
CA PHE A 108 -7.79 16.34 -9.66
C PHE A 108 -8.57 15.92 -8.40
N ASP A 109 -9.89 16.04 -8.39
CA ASP A 109 -10.71 15.85 -7.18
C ASP A 109 -10.53 14.48 -6.50
N PRO A 110 -10.44 13.35 -7.24
CA PRO A 110 -10.16 12.05 -6.62
C PRO A 110 -8.80 12.05 -5.92
N LEU A 111 -7.75 12.54 -6.57
CA LEU A 111 -6.40 12.60 -5.97
C LEU A 111 -6.37 13.53 -4.76
N SER A 112 -7.09 14.65 -4.82
CA SER A 112 -7.25 15.57 -3.69
C SER A 112 -7.85 14.88 -2.47
N ALA A 113 -8.89 14.06 -2.64
CA ALA A 113 -9.49 13.29 -1.55
C ALA A 113 -8.50 12.27 -0.94
N VAL A 114 -7.69 11.60 -1.78
CA VAL A 114 -6.62 10.70 -1.32
C VAL A 114 -5.57 11.47 -0.50
N PHE A 115 -5.13 12.64 -0.98
CA PHE A 115 -4.20 13.49 -0.23
C PHE A 115 -4.78 13.94 1.12
N ASN A 116 -6.06 14.33 1.15
CA ASN A 116 -6.72 14.75 2.38
C ASN A 116 -6.80 13.61 3.41
N CYS A 117 -7.09 12.40 2.96
CA CYS A 117 -7.05 11.21 3.81
C CYS A 117 -5.65 10.90 4.31
N ALA A 118 -4.66 10.86 3.41
CA ALA A 118 -3.27 10.65 3.77
C ALA A 118 -2.81 11.66 4.83
N TYR A 119 -3.13 12.95 4.64
CA TYR A 119 -2.81 14.04 5.57
C TYR A 119 -3.36 13.83 6.99
N GLN A 120 -4.55 13.24 7.10
CA GLN A 120 -5.20 12.92 8.38
C GLN A 120 -4.54 11.74 9.12
N GLY A 121 -3.52 11.10 8.53
CA GLY A 121 -2.80 9.99 9.15
C GLY A 121 -3.34 8.62 8.74
N TYR A 122 -3.97 8.51 7.58
CA TYR A 122 -4.35 7.21 7.02
C TYR A 122 -3.23 6.67 6.13
N PHE A 123 -3.09 5.35 6.12
CA PHE A 123 -2.36 4.62 5.07
C PHE A 123 -3.40 4.06 4.10
N LEU A 124 -3.32 4.44 2.84
CA LEU A 124 -4.26 4.06 1.79
C LEU A 124 -3.52 3.20 0.76
N ALA A 125 -4.07 2.04 0.42
CA ALA A 125 -3.60 1.25 -0.72
C ALA A 125 -4.77 0.49 -1.33
N SER A 126 -4.69 0.11 -2.60
CA SER A 126 -5.71 -0.75 -3.21
C SER A 126 -5.45 -2.22 -2.85
N ALA A 127 -6.51 -3.01 -2.71
CA ALA A 127 -6.39 -4.46 -2.87
C ALA A 127 -6.13 -4.79 -4.36
N LEU A 128 -5.41 -5.88 -4.64
CA LEU A 128 -5.26 -6.35 -6.01
C LEU A 128 -6.54 -7.09 -6.45
N HIS A 129 -6.97 -6.90 -7.69
CA HIS A 129 -8.05 -7.70 -8.27
C HIS A 129 -7.57 -9.12 -8.52
N GLY A 130 -8.36 -10.10 -8.09
CA GLY A 130 -8.09 -11.52 -8.40
C GLY A 130 -7.62 -12.40 -7.25
N GLY A 131 -7.55 -11.88 -6.02
CA GLY A 131 -7.37 -12.74 -4.84
C GLY A 131 -5.95 -13.30 -4.63
N PHE A 132 -4.93 -12.80 -5.35
CA PHE A 132 -3.55 -13.28 -5.23
C PHE A 132 -2.63 -12.46 -4.31
N GLU A 133 -2.99 -11.23 -3.92
CA GLU A 133 -2.12 -10.31 -3.16
C GLU A 133 -2.92 -9.30 -2.30
N PRO A 134 -2.62 -9.15 -1.00
CA PRO A 134 -3.39 -8.34 -0.08
C PRO A 134 -3.35 -6.86 -0.36
N LEU A 135 -2.30 -6.35 -0.99
CA LEU A 135 -2.33 -5.00 -1.51
C LEU A 135 -1.51 -4.88 -2.79
N ALA A 136 -1.91 -3.93 -3.61
CA ALA A 136 -1.11 -3.40 -4.69
C ALA A 136 -0.13 -2.36 -4.12
N VAL A 137 1.08 -2.77 -3.70
CA VAL A 137 2.10 -1.82 -3.19
C VAL A 137 2.68 -0.93 -4.31
N GLY A 138 2.26 -1.16 -5.56
CA GLY A 138 2.47 -0.24 -6.65
C GLY A 138 1.77 1.10 -6.46
N PHE A 139 0.70 1.19 -5.66
CA PHE A 139 0.03 2.45 -5.31
C PHE A 139 -0.24 2.53 -3.81
N PHE A 140 0.17 3.62 -3.18
CA PHE A 140 -0.29 3.92 -1.82
C PHE A 140 -0.26 5.42 -1.53
N ALA A 141 -0.95 5.84 -0.48
CA ALA A 141 -0.87 7.19 0.03
C ALA A 141 -0.78 7.21 1.56
N LEU A 142 0.03 8.10 2.10
CA LEU A 142 0.14 8.31 3.54
C LEU A 142 0.69 9.70 3.86
N ARG A 143 0.63 10.08 5.13
CA ARG A 143 1.43 11.17 5.67
C ARG A 143 2.81 10.64 6.06
N PRO A 144 3.87 10.95 5.30
CA PRO A 144 5.19 10.45 5.61
C PRO A 144 5.72 11.09 6.90
N ALA A 145 6.63 10.38 7.56
CA ALA A 145 7.36 10.86 8.70
C ALA A 145 8.70 10.11 8.80
N PRO A 146 9.83 10.80 9.04
CA PRO A 146 11.12 10.13 9.27
C PRO A 146 11.07 9.03 10.34
N ALA A 147 10.19 9.18 11.34
CA ALA A 147 9.89 8.16 12.35
C ALA A 147 9.33 6.86 11.75
N LEU A 148 8.44 6.93 10.75
CA LEU A 148 7.87 5.75 10.09
C LEU A 148 8.95 4.95 9.34
N LEU A 149 9.83 5.64 8.62
CA LEU A 149 10.94 4.98 7.93
C LEU A 149 11.89 4.29 8.91
N ARG A 150 12.28 4.98 9.99
CA ARG A 150 13.16 4.38 11.02
C ARG A 150 12.49 3.20 11.72
N ALA A 151 11.19 3.30 12.02
CA ALA A 151 10.43 2.20 12.59
C ALA A 151 10.38 0.99 11.66
N ALA A 152 10.16 1.19 10.35
CA ALA A 152 10.19 0.12 9.36
C ALA A 152 11.58 -0.52 9.22
N GLN A 153 12.66 0.27 9.27
CA GLN A 153 14.03 -0.26 9.28
C GLN A 153 14.33 -1.06 10.54
N ARG A 154 13.93 -0.56 11.72
CA ARG A 154 14.07 -1.29 13.00
C ARG A 154 13.25 -2.57 13.01
N PHE A 155 12.06 -2.54 12.42
CA PHE A 155 11.23 -3.71 12.23
C PHE A 155 11.97 -4.78 11.42
N LEU A 156 12.48 -4.44 10.23
CA LEU A 156 13.17 -5.40 9.35
C LEU A 156 14.45 -5.99 9.97
N ARG A 157 15.13 -5.24 10.84
CA ARG A 157 16.28 -5.74 11.61
C ARG A 157 15.92 -6.73 12.71
N ASN A 158 14.64 -6.79 13.12
CA ASN A 158 14.17 -7.62 14.25
C ASN A 158 13.05 -8.61 13.87
N ALA A 159 12.57 -8.53 12.64
CA ALA A 159 11.49 -9.36 12.14
C ALA A 159 12.01 -10.73 11.71
N THR A 160 11.12 -11.70 11.70
CA THR A 160 11.32 -12.99 11.03
C THR A 160 10.33 -13.12 9.91
N TYR A 161 10.66 -13.90 8.88
CA TYR A 161 9.71 -14.27 7.85
C TYR A 161 9.59 -15.79 7.77
N ASP A 162 8.36 -16.27 7.76
CA ASP A 162 8.02 -17.69 7.63
C ASP A 162 7.02 -17.86 6.48
N GLU A 163 7.26 -18.84 5.62
CA GLU A 163 6.40 -19.05 4.45
C GLU A 163 4.99 -19.52 4.85
N GLU A 164 4.81 -20.20 5.99
CA GLU A 164 3.46 -20.63 6.40
C GLU A 164 2.75 -19.59 7.26
N ARG A 165 3.50 -18.67 7.88
CA ARG A 165 2.98 -17.78 8.93
C ARG A 165 3.29 -16.30 8.70
N SER A 166 3.85 -15.92 7.56
CA SER A 166 4.18 -14.54 7.21
C SER A 166 5.19 -13.88 8.17
N TRP A 167 5.24 -12.55 8.10
CA TRP A 167 6.05 -11.70 8.97
C TRP A 167 5.68 -11.91 10.45
N ASN A 168 6.69 -12.23 11.26
CA ASN A 168 6.55 -12.46 12.71
C ASN A 168 5.44 -13.44 13.11
N GLN A 169 5.12 -14.40 12.26
CA GLN A 169 4.07 -15.38 12.48
C GLN A 169 2.66 -14.78 12.61
N LEU A 170 2.40 -13.63 12.01
CA LEU A 170 1.09 -12.96 12.05
C LEU A 170 0.05 -13.59 11.12
N GLY A 171 0.45 -14.51 10.24
CA GLY A 171 -0.39 -15.10 9.20
C GLY A 171 -0.66 -14.13 8.04
N PHE A 172 -1.40 -14.62 7.03
CA PHE A 172 -1.67 -13.89 5.79
C PHE A 172 -3.08 -13.24 5.73
N GLY A 173 -4.00 -13.66 6.60
CA GLY A 173 -5.42 -13.31 6.51
C GLY A 173 -5.83 -11.93 7.07
N PRO A 174 -7.12 -11.58 7.06
CA PRO A 174 -8.22 -12.27 6.36
C PRO A 174 -8.39 -11.75 4.92
N TRP A 175 -7.31 -11.31 4.26
CA TRP A 175 -7.44 -10.79 2.91
C TRP A 175 -7.85 -11.91 1.93
N GLY A 176 -8.88 -11.65 1.12
CA GLY A 176 -9.44 -12.64 0.18
C GLY A 176 -10.38 -13.67 0.83
N CYS A 177 -10.65 -13.56 2.13
CA CYS A 177 -11.51 -14.50 2.85
C CYS A 177 -12.97 -14.11 2.71
N LEU A 178 -13.72 -14.91 1.95
CA LEU A 178 -15.18 -14.84 1.90
C LEU A 178 -15.80 -15.38 3.19
N ASP A 179 -15.09 -16.27 3.89
CA ASP A 179 -15.46 -16.86 5.18
C ASP A 179 -14.23 -16.85 6.12
N SER A 180 -14.36 -16.25 7.30
CA SER A 180 -13.30 -16.15 8.30
C SER A 180 -13.02 -17.47 9.03
N THR A 181 -13.79 -18.52 8.77
CA THR A 181 -13.62 -19.85 9.38
C THR A 181 -12.67 -20.77 8.62
N ASP A 182 -12.25 -20.38 7.41
CA ASP A 182 -11.32 -21.18 6.60
C ASP A 182 -9.86 -21.03 7.10
N ASP A 183 -9.32 -22.08 7.72
CA ASP A 183 -7.90 -22.16 8.15
C ASP A 183 -6.91 -21.95 6.98
N TRP A 184 -7.34 -22.32 5.76
CA TRP A 184 -6.67 -21.99 4.50
C TRP A 184 -6.30 -20.50 4.45
N CYS A 185 -7.25 -19.64 4.80
CA CYS A 185 -7.17 -18.20 4.63
C CYS A 185 -6.12 -17.51 5.53
N LEU A 186 -5.71 -18.17 6.61
CA LEU A 186 -4.64 -17.69 7.49
C LEU A 186 -3.25 -18.16 7.04
N ARG A 187 -3.18 -19.19 6.19
CA ARG A 187 -1.96 -19.89 5.77
C ARG A 187 -1.63 -19.75 4.28
N SER A 188 -2.53 -19.19 3.48
CA SER A 188 -2.30 -18.98 2.05
C SER A 188 -1.25 -17.92 1.82
N VAL A 189 -0.06 -18.37 1.42
CA VAL A 189 0.95 -17.49 0.83
C VAL A 189 0.36 -16.83 -0.41
N HIS A 190 0.57 -15.54 -0.49
CA HIS A 190 0.15 -14.70 -1.59
C HIS A 190 1.41 -14.17 -2.30
N VAL A 191 1.29 -13.73 -3.56
CA VAL A 191 2.45 -13.23 -4.27
C VAL A 191 2.99 -11.96 -3.59
N GLY A 192 4.32 -11.89 -3.48
CA GLY A 192 5.01 -10.80 -2.79
C GLY A 192 4.80 -10.77 -1.27
N ALA A 193 4.38 -11.87 -0.65
CA ALA A 193 4.22 -11.96 0.81
C ALA A 193 5.53 -11.73 1.58
N GLU A 194 6.65 -12.15 0.99
CA GLU A 194 8.01 -11.94 1.48
C GLU A 194 8.59 -10.56 1.11
N CYS A 195 7.91 -9.83 0.23
CA CYS A 195 8.33 -8.54 -0.33
C CYS A 195 7.48 -7.37 0.22
N GLY A 196 7.38 -6.27 -0.53
CA GLY A 196 6.67 -5.07 -0.06
C GLY A 196 5.19 -5.27 0.13
N GLN A 197 4.54 -6.13 -0.66
CA GLN A 197 3.11 -6.37 -0.53
C GLN A 197 2.81 -7.01 0.82
N GLY A 198 3.45 -8.13 1.18
CA GLY A 198 3.26 -8.69 2.51
C GLY A 198 3.78 -7.80 3.62
N LEU A 199 4.91 -7.10 3.42
CA LEU A 199 5.47 -6.19 4.41
C LEU A 199 4.49 -5.05 4.72
N PHE A 200 4.09 -4.24 3.74
CA PHE A 200 3.19 -3.10 3.95
C PHE A 200 1.82 -3.56 4.49
N TYR A 201 1.34 -4.73 4.07
CA TYR A 201 0.13 -5.31 4.64
C TYR A 201 0.29 -5.54 6.15
N ASN A 202 1.40 -6.16 6.55
CA ASN A 202 1.68 -6.43 7.95
C ASN A 202 1.90 -5.15 8.78
N LEU A 203 2.63 -4.18 8.23
CA LEU A 203 2.89 -2.91 8.89
C LEU A 203 1.61 -2.10 9.13
N PHE A 204 0.72 -1.98 8.14
CA PHE A 204 -0.37 -1.01 8.18
C PHE A 204 -1.77 -1.59 8.40
N TYR A 205 -2.01 -2.85 8.04
CA TYR A 205 -3.34 -3.48 8.14
C TYR A 205 -3.41 -4.58 9.20
N ARG A 206 -2.40 -5.46 9.30
CA ARG A 206 -2.35 -6.47 10.38
C ARG A 206 -1.92 -5.89 11.71
N ALA A 207 -1.37 -4.67 11.67
CA ALA A 207 -0.95 -3.98 12.85
C ALA A 207 0.09 -4.77 13.68
N ASP A 208 1.22 -5.13 13.05
CA ASP A 208 2.31 -5.85 13.72
C ASP A 208 2.80 -5.14 15.01
N ALA A 209 2.71 -5.84 16.15
CA ALA A 209 3.06 -5.29 17.45
C ALA A 209 4.54 -4.88 17.57
N LYS A 210 5.47 -5.59 16.90
CA LYS A 210 6.89 -5.21 16.87
C LYS A 210 7.07 -3.92 16.07
N PHE A 211 6.35 -3.76 14.97
CA PHE A 211 6.38 -2.51 14.21
C PHE A 211 5.84 -1.34 15.04
N TRP A 212 4.68 -1.50 15.69
CA TRP A 212 4.13 -0.44 16.53
C TRP A 212 5.00 -0.11 17.72
N SER A 213 5.59 -1.12 18.36
CA SER A 213 6.57 -0.88 19.44
C SER A 213 7.79 -0.11 18.92
N ALA A 214 8.27 -0.43 17.71
CA ALA A 214 9.36 0.31 17.07
C ALA A 214 8.96 1.76 16.71
N LEU A 215 7.70 1.98 16.33
CA LEU A 215 7.17 3.29 15.99
C LEU A 215 6.93 4.15 17.24
N GLU A 216 6.34 3.60 18.30
CA GLU A 216 6.10 4.28 19.58
C GLU A 216 7.40 4.71 20.28
N ALA A 217 8.51 4.02 19.98
CA ALA A 217 9.84 4.41 20.44
C ALA A 217 10.42 5.61 19.68
N GLU A 218 9.76 6.11 18.64
CA GLU A 218 10.18 7.28 17.87
C GLU A 218 9.41 8.54 18.35
N ALA A 219 10.12 9.65 18.53
CA ALA A 219 9.49 10.90 18.96
C ALA A 219 8.46 11.40 17.93
N ALA A 220 7.32 11.90 18.42
CA ALA A 220 6.23 12.46 17.61
C ALA A 220 5.65 11.50 16.56
N SER A 221 5.70 10.18 16.83
CA SER A 221 5.11 9.19 15.95
C SER A 221 3.57 9.25 15.98
N VAL A 222 2.94 9.30 14.80
CA VAL A 222 1.51 9.06 14.64
C VAL A 222 1.36 7.71 13.97
N ARG A 223 0.57 6.84 14.58
CA ARG A 223 0.23 5.53 14.03
C ARG A 223 -0.69 5.71 12.81
N PRO A 224 -0.28 5.30 11.60
CA PRO A 224 -1.16 5.37 10.45
C PRO A 224 -2.29 4.35 10.59
N LEU A 225 -3.50 4.74 10.22
CA LEU A 225 -4.63 3.81 10.13
C LEU A 225 -4.73 3.27 8.70
N GLY A 226 -4.50 1.97 8.52
CA GLY A 226 -4.66 1.29 7.24
C GLY A 226 -6.11 1.27 6.77
N VAL A 227 -6.37 1.78 5.57
CA VAL A 227 -7.67 1.75 4.90
C VAL A 227 -7.47 1.36 3.44
N MET A 228 -8.17 0.31 3.01
CA MET A 228 -8.10 -0.16 1.64
C MET A 228 -8.99 0.70 0.74
N LEU A 229 -8.45 1.10 -0.40
CA LEU A 229 -9.19 1.75 -1.47
C LEU A 229 -9.93 0.72 -2.31
N ASP A 230 -11.03 1.17 -2.93
CA ASP A 230 -11.81 0.36 -3.84
C ASP A 230 -10.98 -0.03 -5.05
N GLY A 231 -10.69 -1.33 -5.20
CA GLY A 231 -10.02 -1.79 -6.41
C GLY A 231 -10.81 -1.37 -7.66
N CYS A 232 -12.14 -1.51 -7.67
CA CYS A 232 -12.95 -1.23 -8.86
C CYS A 232 -12.94 0.23 -9.31
N ILE A 233 -12.59 1.15 -8.43
CA ILE A 233 -12.55 2.60 -8.72
C ILE A 233 -11.10 3.05 -8.93
N TRP A 234 -10.18 2.56 -8.10
CA TRP A 234 -8.83 3.10 -7.98
C TRP A 234 -7.77 2.36 -8.78
N LEU A 235 -7.99 1.09 -9.09
CA LEU A 235 -6.98 0.26 -9.75
C LEU A 235 -7.56 -0.38 -11.00
N TYR A 236 -7.20 0.16 -12.17
CA TYR A 236 -7.42 -0.53 -13.44
C TYR A 236 -6.15 -1.28 -13.79
N GLU A 237 -5.89 -2.39 -13.10
CA GLU A 237 -4.86 -3.30 -13.60
C GLU A 237 -5.41 -3.98 -14.86
N ASN A 238 -4.69 -3.80 -15.97
CA ASN A 238 -4.86 -4.67 -17.12
C ASN A 238 -4.57 -6.08 -16.60
N ALA A 239 -5.61 -6.90 -16.42
CA ALA A 239 -5.43 -8.31 -16.17
C ALA A 239 -4.68 -8.89 -17.39
N ILE A 240 -3.34 -8.90 -17.31
CA ILE A 240 -2.53 -9.49 -18.35
C ILE A 240 -2.81 -10.98 -18.26
N ARG A 241 -3.49 -11.52 -19.27
CA ARG A 241 -3.66 -12.97 -19.43
C ARG A 241 -2.28 -13.57 -19.64
N VAL A 242 -1.68 -14.09 -18.58
CA VAL A 242 -0.43 -14.85 -18.67
C VAL A 242 -0.80 -16.27 -19.12
N PRO A 243 -0.33 -16.75 -20.29
CA PRO A 243 -0.59 -18.13 -20.72
C PRO A 243 -0.12 -19.12 -19.66
N GLY A 244 -1.01 -20.00 -19.19
CA GLY A 244 -0.73 -20.99 -18.15
C GLY A 244 -1.16 -20.58 -16.73
N PHE A 245 -1.60 -19.33 -16.51
CA PHE A 245 -2.28 -18.92 -15.29
C PHE A 245 -3.81 -18.96 -15.48
N PRO A 246 -4.59 -19.22 -14.43
CA PRO A 246 -6.05 -19.12 -14.49
C PRO A 246 -6.47 -17.74 -15.02
N GLU A 247 -7.53 -17.71 -15.82
CA GLU A 247 -8.12 -16.44 -16.27
C GLU A 247 -8.58 -15.65 -15.04
N VAL A 248 -7.85 -14.61 -14.69
CA VAL A 248 -8.21 -13.72 -13.57
C VAL A 248 -9.28 -12.79 -14.09
N ILE A 249 -10.52 -13.08 -13.67
CA ILE A 249 -11.70 -12.25 -13.93
C ILE A 249 -11.37 -10.81 -13.54
N ASN A 250 -11.56 -9.83 -14.43
CA ASN A 250 -11.65 -8.44 -14.03
C ASN A 250 -12.93 -8.29 -13.21
N PRO A 251 -12.86 -8.27 -11.86
CA PRO A 251 -14.04 -8.48 -11.03
C PRO A 251 -15.10 -7.43 -11.28
N CYS A 252 -14.72 -6.23 -11.68
CA CYS A 252 -15.65 -5.11 -11.80
C CYS A 252 -16.32 -5.11 -13.18
N LEU A 253 -15.57 -5.31 -14.27
CA LEU A 253 -16.15 -5.34 -15.61
C LEU A 253 -16.78 -6.70 -15.93
N ASP A 254 -16.10 -7.80 -15.59
CA ASP A 254 -16.53 -9.14 -15.95
C ASP A 254 -17.68 -9.60 -15.06
N LEU A 255 -17.68 -9.32 -13.74
CA LEU A 255 -18.84 -9.68 -12.91
C LEU A 255 -20.06 -8.81 -13.21
N VAL A 256 -19.88 -7.53 -13.58
CA VAL A 256 -21.00 -6.69 -14.08
C VAL A 256 -21.56 -7.29 -15.37
N SER A 257 -20.70 -7.62 -16.34
CA SER A 257 -21.16 -8.22 -17.61
C SER A 257 -21.80 -9.60 -17.44
N GLN A 258 -21.42 -10.34 -16.38
CA GLN A 258 -21.99 -11.62 -16.00
C GLN A 258 -23.21 -11.51 -15.06
N ASN A 259 -23.65 -10.29 -14.73
CA ASN A 259 -24.75 -10.02 -13.78
C ASN A 259 -24.54 -10.63 -12.37
N ARG A 260 -23.27 -10.77 -11.95
CA ARG A 260 -22.84 -11.31 -10.65
C ARG A 260 -22.60 -10.19 -9.64
N CYS A 261 -23.48 -9.19 -9.63
CA CYS A 261 -23.31 -7.96 -8.84
C CYS A 261 -23.21 -8.20 -7.33
N SER A 262 -23.79 -9.29 -6.80
CA SER A 262 -23.67 -9.66 -5.37
C SER A 262 -22.24 -10.04 -4.97
N GLU A 263 -21.42 -10.51 -5.91
CA GLU A 263 -20.02 -10.88 -5.65
C GLU A 263 -19.10 -9.65 -5.71
N ILE A 264 -19.49 -8.62 -6.47
CA ILE A 264 -18.82 -7.32 -6.50
C ILE A 264 -18.94 -6.60 -5.15
N VAL A 265 -20.05 -6.81 -4.43
CA VAL A 265 -20.25 -6.22 -3.10
C VAL A 265 -19.12 -6.60 -2.14
N VAL A 266 -18.50 -7.78 -2.26
CA VAL A 266 -17.34 -8.15 -1.44
C VAL A 266 -16.13 -7.27 -1.75
N TYR A 267 -15.86 -7.00 -3.03
CA TYR A 267 -14.77 -6.12 -3.46
C TYR A 267 -14.99 -4.66 -3.04
N HIS A 268 -16.24 -4.19 -3.05
CA HIS A 268 -16.62 -2.87 -2.54
C HIS A 268 -16.71 -2.80 -0.99
N LYS A 269 -16.93 -3.92 -0.29
CA LYS A 269 -17.10 -3.98 1.17
C LYS A 269 -15.81 -3.86 1.96
N VAL A 270 -14.65 -4.07 1.34
CA VAL A 270 -13.32 -3.92 1.99
C VAL A 270 -13.14 -2.49 2.55
N ILE A 271 -13.97 -1.54 2.12
CA ILE A 271 -13.95 -0.11 2.48
C ILE A 271 -15.03 0.27 3.50
N GLN A 272 -16.10 -0.53 3.65
CA GLN A 272 -17.35 -0.04 4.25
C GLN A 272 -17.37 0.00 5.79
N GLY A 273 -16.24 -0.28 6.44
CA GLY A 273 -16.14 -0.34 7.89
C GLY A 273 -15.89 1.01 8.57
N ARG A 274 -14.75 1.68 8.27
CA ARG A 274 -14.28 2.89 8.99
C ARG A 274 -13.22 3.65 8.18
N GLY A 275 -13.30 4.98 8.19
CA GLY A 275 -12.22 5.88 7.73
C GLY A 275 -12.65 6.92 6.69
N CYS A 276 -11.81 7.94 6.48
CA CYS A 276 -12.07 9.06 5.57
C CYS A 276 -12.27 8.67 4.09
N ALA A 277 -11.82 7.47 3.68
CA ALA A 277 -11.99 6.95 2.32
C ALA A 277 -13.40 6.38 2.06
N ALA A 278 -14.24 6.27 3.10
CA ALA A 278 -15.65 5.92 2.98
C ALA A 278 -16.55 7.15 2.72
N SER A 279 -15.98 8.31 2.36
CA SER A 279 -16.79 9.53 2.15
C SER A 279 -17.82 9.32 1.02
N PRO A 280 -19.12 9.57 1.28
CA PRO A 280 -20.17 9.56 0.24
C PRO A 280 -19.86 10.49 -0.94
N GLU A 281 -19.02 11.51 -0.73
CA GLU A 281 -18.61 12.49 -1.74
C GLU A 281 -17.68 11.86 -2.80
N LEU A 282 -16.93 10.81 -2.45
CA LEU A 282 -16.08 10.04 -3.37
C LEU A 282 -16.87 9.05 -4.24
N LEU A 283 -18.09 8.69 -3.83
CA LEU A 283 -18.92 7.68 -4.50
C LEU A 283 -20.05 8.27 -5.36
N GLY A 284 -20.24 9.60 -5.32
CA GLY A 284 -21.27 10.30 -6.10
C GLY A 284 -22.70 9.78 -5.88
N GLU A 285 -23.58 9.95 -6.87
CA GLU A 285 -25.00 9.54 -6.78
C GLU A 285 -25.22 8.03 -6.59
N ALA A 286 -24.20 7.19 -6.83
CA ALA A 286 -24.27 5.74 -6.71
C ALA A 286 -24.58 5.27 -5.26
N TRP A 287 -24.23 6.09 -4.26
CA TRP A 287 -24.52 5.82 -2.84
C TRP A 287 -26.03 5.61 -2.56
N THR A 288 -26.91 6.33 -3.25
CA THR A 288 -28.36 6.26 -2.99
C THR A 288 -29.02 4.97 -3.49
N LYS A 289 -28.33 4.18 -4.31
CA LYS A 289 -28.85 2.94 -4.91
C LYS A 289 -28.30 1.66 -4.26
N LEU A 290 -27.28 1.77 -3.41
CA LEU A 290 -26.78 0.65 -2.62
C LEU A 290 -27.58 0.50 -1.33
N ARG A 291 -28.56 -0.42 -1.32
CA ARG A 291 -29.15 -0.89 -0.07
C ARG A 291 -28.10 -1.71 0.68
N LEU A 292 -27.48 -1.10 1.68
CA LEU A 292 -26.66 -1.81 2.65
C LEU A 292 -27.60 -2.67 3.51
N HIS A 293 -27.51 -3.99 3.36
CA HIS A 293 -27.96 -4.89 4.41
C HIS A 293 -26.97 -4.75 5.58
N PRO A 294 -27.44 -4.56 6.82
CA PRO A 294 -26.56 -4.53 7.97
C PRO A 294 -25.89 -5.90 8.07
N SER A 295 -24.63 -5.99 7.64
CA SER A 295 -23.81 -7.15 7.98
C SER A 295 -23.40 -6.97 9.43
N ASP A 296 -24.06 -7.72 10.31
CA ASP A 296 -23.62 -8.17 11.63
C ASP A 296 -22.41 -7.41 12.19
N ALA A 297 -22.67 -6.18 12.62
CA ALA A 297 -21.70 -5.29 13.24
C ALA A 297 -21.45 -5.64 14.72
N ASN A 298 -21.29 -6.93 15.03
CA ASN A 298 -20.99 -7.40 16.38
C ASN A 298 -19.63 -8.11 16.54
N ASP A 299 -18.89 -8.40 15.45
CA ASP A 299 -17.65 -9.19 15.54
C ASP A 299 -16.35 -8.45 15.17
N SER A 300 -16.34 -7.12 15.11
CA SER A 300 -15.09 -6.34 15.17
C SER A 300 -14.74 -5.98 16.61
N LEU A 301 -14.53 -7.02 17.42
CA LEU A 301 -14.09 -6.93 18.81
C LEU A 301 -12.69 -6.29 18.90
N TYR A 302 -12.67 -5.00 19.20
CA TYR A 302 -11.64 -4.43 20.06
C TYR A 302 -11.85 -5.00 21.46
N THR A 303 -11.28 -6.16 21.79
CA THR A 303 -11.20 -6.61 23.19
C THR A 303 -9.86 -6.16 23.77
N PHE A 304 -9.88 -5.10 24.57
CA PHE A 304 -8.80 -4.81 25.51
C PHE A 304 -8.68 -5.97 26.50
N PHE A 305 -7.56 -6.69 26.51
CA PHE A 305 -7.11 -7.39 27.72
C PHE A 305 -6.21 -6.44 28.50
N THR A 306 -6.79 -5.68 29.42
CA THR A 306 -6.02 -5.17 30.56
C THR A 306 -5.57 -6.37 31.39
N SER A 307 -4.25 -6.55 31.52
CA SER A 307 -3.65 -7.50 32.45
C SER A 307 -4.20 -7.30 33.87
N PRO A 308 -4.82 -8.31 34.51
CA PRO A 308 -5.05 -8.29 35.94
C PRO A 308 -3.94 -9.09 36.61
N THR A 309 -3.01 -8.40 37.27
CA THR A 309 -2.57 -8.71 38.64
C THR A 309 -1.42 -7.80 39.06
N MET A 310 -1.75 -6.66 39.67
CA MET A 310 -0.98 -6.17 40.81
C MET A 310 -1.25 -7.11 41.99
N LYS A 311 -0.20 -7.51 42.69
CA LYS A 311 -0.26 -8.27 43.95
C LYS A 311 -0.95 -7.42 45.03
N PRO A 312 -1.73 -8.00 45.95
CA PRO A 312 -2.11 -7.30 47.16
C PRO A 312 -0.96 -7.36 48.18
N GLU A 313 -0.57 -6.18 48.65
CA GLU A 313 0.04 -6.01 49.97
C GLU A 313 -1.04 -6.23 51.04
N LEU A 314 -0.82 -7.22 51.90
CA LEU A 314 -0.92 -7.19 53.37
C LEU A 314 -0.35 -8.50 53.92
#